data_AF-A0A252E9D3-F1
#
_entry.id   AF-A0A252E9D3-F1
#
_cell.length_a   1.000
_cell.length_b   1.000
_cell.length_c   1.000
_cell.angle_alpha   90.00
_cell.angle_beta   90.00
_cell.angle_gamma   90.00
#
_symmetry.space_group_name_H-M   'P 1'
#
loop_
_entity.id
_entity.type
_entity.pdbx_description
1 polymer ?
#
loop_
_entity_poly.entity_id
_entity_poly.type
_entity_poly.pdbx_seq_one_letter_code
_entity_poly.pdbx_strand_id
1 'polypeptide(L)'
;MRRFFGKYRGKVENNVDPKQMGRIQVSVPSILGDGRLSWAMPCVPYAGNKVGFFAIPPISANVWVEFEAGHPDYPIWSGCFWGVNEVPVQPALATKKVWKTESITLTLDDGPGGGFTLAVEPPVVQVPLKLVCNAQGIEINCNPALIKLAASGIEMSNSPATVKISASGVELDTPPATVKLSSSNIELSNGGASVKLSPFSVSINDGALEVM
;
A
#
# COMPACT_ATOMS: atom_id res chain seq x y z
N MET A 1 0.93 -31.01 -39.25
CA MET A 1 0.35 -30.24 -38.13
C MET A 1 0.62 -28.76 -38.35
N ARG A 2 -0.38 -27.90 -38.15
CA ARG A 2 -0.22 -26.44 -38.28
C ARG A 2 0.54 -25.89 -37.08
N ARG A 3 1.49 -24.99 -37.30
CA ARG A 3 2.21 -24.27 -36.25
C ARG A 3 1.66 -22.86 -36.09
N PHE A 4 1.65 -22.35 -34.86
CA PHE A 4 1.08 -21.08 -34.47
C PHE A 4 2.15 -20.20 -33.82
N PHE A 5 2.73 -19.29 -34.59
CA PHE A 5 3.77 -18.39 -34.12
C PHE A 5 3.18 -17.01 -33.82
N GLY A 6 3.62 -16.41 -32.72
CA GLY A 6 3.16 -15.11 -32.25
C GLY A 6 2.24 -15.19 -31.03
N LYS A 7 1.66 -14.04 -30.68
CA LYS A 7 0.79 -13.88 -29.51
C LYS A 7 -0.68 -13.95 -29.90
N TYR A 8 -1.44 -14.74 -29.15
CA TYR A 8 -2.87 -14.93 -29.33
C TYR A 8 -3.61 -14.46 -28.08
N ARG A 9 -4.78 -13.85 -28.26
CA ARG A 9 -5.61 -13.43 -27.13
C ARG A 9 -6.25 -14.65 -26.49
N GLY A 10 -6.05 -14.80 -25.20
CA GLY A 10 -6.72 -15.78 -24.38
C GLY A 10 -7.35 -15.16 -23.15
N LYS A 11 -8.12 -15.98 -22.44
CA LYS A 11 -8.75 -15.61 -21.18
C LYS A 11 -8.43 -16.65 -20.12
N VAL A 12 -8.24 -16.20 -18.88
CA VAL A 12 -8.03 -17.10 -17.74
C VAL A 12 -9.37 -17.72 -17.33
N GLU A 13 -9.46 -19.03 -17.38
CA GLU A 13 -10.67 -19.79 -17.02
C GLU A 13 -10.53 -20.43 -15.63
N ASN A 14 -9.29 -20.80 -15.25
CA ASN A 14 -8.98 -21.32 -13.93
C ASN A 14 -7.51 -21.02 -13.58
N ASN A 15 -7.24 -20.61 -12.34
CA ASN A 15 -5.91 -20.27 -11.84
C ASN A 15 -5.46 -21.16 -10.66
N VAL A 16 -6.21 -22.20 -10.32
CA VAL A 16 -5.85 -23.19 -9.28
C VAL A 16 -5.01 -24.31 -9.92
N ASP A 17 -3.70 -24.10 -10.03
CA ASP A 17 -2.77 -25.07 -10.63
C ASP A 17 -2.52 -26.29 -9.73
N PRO A 18 -2.95 -27.51 -10.12
CA PRO A 18 -2.73 -28.71 -9.32
C PRO A 18 -1.25 -29.08 -9.15
N LYS A 19 -0.36 -28.59 -10.02
CA LYS A 19 1.09 -28.83 -9.94
C LYS A 19 1.84 -27.73 -9.20
N GLN A 20 1.17 -26.63 -8.81
CA GLN A 20 1.78 -25.50 -8.11
C GLN A 20 3.00 -24.89 -8.84
N MET A 21 2.95 -24.84 -10.16
CA MET A 21 4.03 -24.31 -11.02
C MET A 21 3.71 -22.92 -11.59
N GLY A 22 2.62 -22.29 -11.15
CA GLY A 22 2.16 -21.00 -11.67
C GLY A 22 1.50 -21.10 -13.05
N ARG A 23 0.97 -22.27 -13.41
CA ARG A 23 0.21 -22.44 -14.64
C ARG A 23 -1.20 -21.86 -14.49
N ILE A 24 -1.78 -21.46 -15.61
CA ILE A 24 -3.19 -21.08 -15.68
C ILE A 24 -3.88 -21.88 -16.77
N GLN A 25 -5.14 -22.21 -16.58
CA GLN A 25 -5.96 -22.81 -17.61
C GLN A 25 -6.56 -21.68 -18.44
N VAL A 26 -6.26 -21.69 -19.74
CA VAL A 26 -6.66 -20.63 -20.68
C VAL A 26 -7.59 -21.16 -21.75
N SER A 27 -8.51 -20.30 -22.19
CA SER A 27 -9.22 -20.42 -23.46
C SER A 27 -8.49 -19.58 -24.52
N VAL A 28 -8.35 -20.10 -25.74
CA VAL A 28 -7.76 -19.38 -26.89
C VAL A 28 -8.59 -19.69 -28.15
N PRO A 29 -9.76 -19.06 -28.34
CA PRO A 29 -10.73 -19.47 -29.36
C PRO A 29 -10.15 -19.52 -30.78
N SER A 30 -9.26 -18.59 -31.12
CA SER A 30 -8.64 -18.50 -32.45
C SER A 30 -7.70 -19.66 -32.81
N ILE A 31 -7.31 -20.49 -31.84
CA ILE A 31 -6.36 -21.60 -32.01
C ILE A 31 -6.93 -22.93 -31.53
N LEU A 32 -7.57 -22.91 -30.35
CA LEU A 32 -8.08 -24.10 -29.69
C LEU A 32 -9.55 -24.40 -30.05
N GLY A 33 -10.23 -23.47 -30.71
CA GLY A 33 -11.68 -23.52 -30.92
C GLY A 33 -12.46 -23.21 -29.65
N ASP A 34 -13.78 -23.29 -29.73
CA ASP A 34 -14.66 -22.98 -28.62
C ASP A 34 -14.67 -24.14 -27.59
N GLY A 35 -14.58 -23.81 -26.31
CA GLY A 35 -14.71 -24.75 -25.20
C GLY A 35 -13.46 -25.58 -24.88
N ARG A 36 -12.41 -25.58 -25.72
CA ARG A 36 -11.14 -26.26 -25.39
C ARG A 36 -10.29 -25.39 -24.47
N LEU A 37 -9.95 -25.97 -23.32
CA LEU A 37 -9.08 -25.36 -22.31
C LEU A 37 -7.72 -26.06 -22.25
N SER A 38 -6.66 -25.33 -21.92
CA SER A 38 -5.33 -25.92 -21.77
C SER A 38 -4.52 -25.22 -20.70
N TRP A 39 -3.71 -25.98 -19.96
CA TRP A 39 -2.81 -25.46 -18.94
C TRP A 39 -1.59 -24.83 -19.61
N ALA A 40 -1.47 -23.50 -19.51
CA ALA A 40 -0.36 -22.74 -20.06
C ALA A 40 0.78 -22.60 -19.06
N MET A 41 2.01 -22.80 -19.52
CA MET A 41 3.23 -22.55 -18.74
C MET A 41 3.48 -21.04 -18.55
N PRO A 42 3.97 -20.59 -17.38
CA PRO A 42 4.30 -19.19 -17.16
C PRO A 42 5.55 -18.75 -17.90
N CYS A 43 5.47 -17.61 -18.58
CA CYS A 43 6.62 -16.80 -19.00
C CYS A 43 6.65 -15.54 -18.11
N VAL A 44 7.27 -15.65 -16.93
CA VAL A 44 7.33 -14.58 -15.93
C VAL A 44 8.64 -13.80 -15.96
N PRO A 45 8.68 -12.54 -15.48
CA PRO A 45 9.89 -11.70 -15.53
C PRO A 45 11.08 -12.20 -14.70
N TYR A 46 10.81 -12.98 -13.65
CA TYR A 46 11.83 -13.50 -12.74
C TYR A 46 11.36 -14.84 -12.18
N ALA A 47 12.16 -15.90 -12.34
CA ALA A 47 11.90 -17.23 -11.78
C ALA A 47 13.20 -18.00 -11.55
N GLY A 48 13.21 -18.81 -10.49
CA GLY A 48 14.32 -19.69 -10.14
C GLY A 48 13.95 -20.54 -8.93
N ASN A 49 14.89 -21.34 -8.43
CA ASN A 49 14.65 -22.14 -7.22
C ASN A 49 14.39 -21.24 -6.01
N LYS A 50 13.14 -21.21 -5.52
CA LYS A 50 12.67 -20.40 -4.36
C LYS A 50 12.83 -18.88 -4.50
N VAL A 51 12.93 -18.37 -5.73
CA VAL A 51 12.97 -16.94 -6.03
C VAL A 51 12.12 -16.65 -7.28
N GLY A 52 11.52 -15.46 -7.37
CA GLY A 52 10.78 -15.10 -8.58
C GLY A 52 9.76 -13.97 -8.38
N PHE A 53 9.07 -13.67 -9.48
CA PHE A 53 7.91 -12.79 -9.55
C PHE A 53 6.65 -13.64 -9.74
N PHE A 54 6.01 -14.01 -8.63
CA PHE A 54 4.84 -14.87 -8.62
C PHE A 54 3.56 -14.02 -8.51
N ALA A 55 2.99 -13.65 -9.66
CA ALA A 55 1.75 -12.88 -9.76
C ALA A 55 0.82 -13.56 -10.76
N ILE A 56 -0.03 -14.47 -10.26
CA ILE A 56 -0.95 -15.24 -11.09
C ILE A 56 -2.17 -14.38 -11.43
N PRO A 57 -2.53 -14.22 -12.73
CA PRO A 57 -3.69 -13.42 -13.09
C PRO A 57 -5.00 -14.01 -12.51
N PRO A 58 -5.98 -13.17 -12.15
CA PRO A 58 -7.28 -13.64 -11.69
C PRO A 58 -8.08 -14.32 -12.81
N ILE A 59 -9.07 -15.12 -12.43
CA ILE A 59 -10.04 -15.67 -13.39
C ILE A 59 -10.69 -14.51 -14.15
N SER A 60 -10.98 -14.74 -15.43
CA SER A 60 -11.44 -13.76 -16.42
C SER A 60 -10.43 -12.72 -16.88
N ALA A 61 -9.18 -12.72 -16.38
CA ALA A 61 -8.16 -11.81 -16.90
C ALA A 61 -7.83 -12.10 -18.37
N ASN A 62 -7.56 -11.03 -19.11
CA ASN A 62 -7.11 -11.07 -20.50
C ASN A 62 -5.60 -11.35 -20.55
N VAL A 63 -5.18 -12.39 -21.26
CA VAL A 63 -3.77 -12.84 -21.34
C VAL A 63 -3.29 -13.01 -22.77
N TRP A 64 -2.00 -12.75 -22.99
CA TRP A 64 -1.34 -13.15 -24.22
C TRP A 64 -0.85 -14.60 -24.08
N VAL A 65 -1.20 -15.42 -25.06
CA VAL A 65 -0.82 -16.83 -25.14
C VAL A 65 0.07 -17.07 -26.35
N GLU A 66 1.15 -17.78 -26.13
CA GLU A 66 2.09 -18.29 -27.13
C GLU A 66 2.12 -19.82 -27.04
N PHE A 67 2.88 -20.47 -27.93
CA PHE A 67 2.95 -21.92 -28.00
C PHE A 67 4.41 -22.36 -28.21
N GLU A 68 4.91 -23.28 -27.39
CA GLU A 68 6.29 -23.78 -27.50
C GLU A 68 6.54 -24.33 -28.92
N ALA A 69 7.52 -23.77 -29.63
CA ALA A 69 7.81 -24.07 -31.03
C ALA A 69 6.60 -23.97 -31.99
N GLY A 70 5.56 -23.21 -31.59
CA GLY A 70 4.30 -23.06 -32.28
C GLY A 70 3.32 -24.23 -32.12
N HIS A 71 3.54 -25.13 -31.16
CA HIS A 71 2.74 -26.33 -30.97
C HIS A 71 1.53 -26.08 -30.05
N PRO A 72 0.28 -26.25 -30.53
CA PRO A 72 -0.92 -25.86 -29.78
C PRO A 72 -1.13 -26.59 -28.46
N ASP A 73 -0.56 -27.80 -28.30
CA ASP A 73 -0.65 -28.57 -27.06
C ASP A 73 0.33 -28.10 -25.96
N TYR A 74 1.23 -27.16 -26.25
CA TYR A 74 2.19 -26.59 -25.29
C TYR A 74 2.04 -25.07 -25.16
N PRO A 75 0.91 -24.58 -24.62
CA PRO A 75 0.68 -23.15 -24.47
C PRO A 75 1.58 -22.53 -23.38
N ILE A 76 1.92 -21.25 -23.58
CA ILE A 76 2.67 -20.40 -22.67
C ILE A 76 1.86 -19.13 -22.46
N TRP A 77 1.68 -18.66 -21.22
CA TRP A 77 1.11 -17.34 -20.97
C TRP A 77 2.23 -16.32 -20.74
N SER A 78 2.18 -15.20 -21.45
CA SER A 78 3.28 -14.21 -21.55
C SER A 78 2.82 -12.80 -21.14
N GLY A 79 2.12 -12.68 -20.01
CA GLY A 79 1.59 -11.43 -19.50
C GLY A 79 0.11 -11.15 -19.83
N CYS A 80 -0.39 -10.03 -19.31
CA CYS A 80 -1.79 -9.61 -19.39
C CYS A 80 -1.95 -8.33 -20.21
N PHE A 81 -3.19 -8.05 -20.60
CA PHE A 81 -3.57 -6.75 -21.16
C PHE A 81 -4.88 -6.28 -20.56
N TRP A 82 -5.11 -4.97 -20.52
CA TRP A 82 -6.37 -4.41 -20.01
C TRP A 82 -7.41 -4.32 -21.12
N GLY A 83 -8.65 -4.68 -20.78
CA GLY A 83 -9.84 -4.29 -21.50
C GLY A 83 -10.26 -2.85 -21.19
N VAL A 84 -11.39 -2.45 -21.77
CA VAL A 84 -11.97 -1.12 -21.54
C VAL A 84 -12.29 -0.96 -20.05
N ASN A 85 -11.79 0.12 -19.43
CA ASN A 85 -11.97 0.45 -18.02
C ASN A 85 -11.34 -0.54 -17.00
N GLU A 86 -10.48 -1.46 -17.43
CA GLU A 86 -9.83 -2.42 -16.52
C GLU A 86 -8.51 -1.91 -15.92
N VAL A 87 -8.00 -0.76 -16.37
CA VAL A 87 -6.76 -0.18 -15.82
C VAL A 87 -6.90 0.13 -14.33
N PRO A 88 -5.90 -0.18 -13.48
CA PRO A 88 -6.05 -0.16 -12.02
C PRO A 88 -6.00 1.25 -11.40
N VAL A 89 -5.93 2.29 -12.23
CA VAL A 89 -5.73 3.68 -11.82
C VAL A 89 -6.60 4.61 -12.65
N GLN A 90 -7.24 5.57 -11.98
CA GLN A 90 -8.07 6.60 -12.60
C GLN A 90 -7.74 7.97 -11.99
N PRO A 91 -7.48 9.01 -12.80
CA PRO A 91 -7.21 8.94 -14.24
C PRO A 91 -5.94 8.13 -14.55
N ALA A 92 -5.94 7.44 -15.70
CA ALA A 92 -4.81 6.65 -16.19
C ALA A 92 -3.69 7.52 -16.77
N LEU A 93 -3.04 8.28 -15.88
CA LEU A 93 -1.94 9.19 -16.22
C LEU A 93 -0.60 8.45 -16.23
N ALA A 94 0.27 8.78 -17.18
CA ALA A 94 1.63 8.22 -17.27
C ALA A 94 2.51 8.54 -16.05
N THR A 95 2.17 9.57 -15.26
CA THR A 95 2.87 9.88 -14.01
C THR A 95 2.64 8.82 -12.94
N LYS A 96 1.54 8.05 -13.01
CA LYS A 96 1.17 7.05 -12.02
C LYS A 96 1.62 5.65 -12.43
N LYS A 97 2.34 4.97 -11.54
CA LYS A 97 2.75 3.57 -11.68
C LYS A 97 2.12 2.82 -10.52
N VAL A 98 1.22 1.90 -10.84
CA VAL A 98 0.37 1.24 -9.85
C VAL A 98 0.50 -0.27 -9.98
N TRP A 99 0.82 -0.92 -8.87
CA TRP A 99 0.63 -2.35 -8.71
C TRP A 99 -0.52 -2.57 -7.74
N LYS A 100 -1.61 -3.15 -8.25
CA LYS A 100 -2.86 -3.34 -7.52
C LYS A 100 -3.30 -4.80 -7.56
N THR A 101 -3.63 -5.32 -6.39
CA THR A 101 -4.34 -6.58 -6.17
C THR A 101 -5.77 -6.27 -5.71
N GLU A 102 -6.56 -7.28 -5.33
CA GLU A 102 -7.92 -7.05 -4.82
C GLU A 102 -7.97 -6.12 -3.59
N SER A 103 -7.00 -6.24 -2.68
CA SER A 103 -6.99 -5.51 -1.40
C SER A 103 -5.74 -4.67 -1.16
N ILE A 104 -4.65 -4.90 -1.89
CA ILE A 104 -3.38 -4.21 -1.67
C ILE A 104 -3.03 -3.38 -2.90
N THR A 105 -2.73 -2.10 -2.70
CA THR A 105 -2.32 -1.18 -3.76
C THR A 105 -1.01 -0.48 -3.41
N LEU A 106 -0.02 -0.61 -4.28
CA LEU A 106 1.19 0.22 -4.30
C LEU A 106 1.06 1.23 -5.44
N THR A 107 1.16 2.51 -5.10
CA THR A 107 1.13 3.63 -6.06
C THR A 107 2.39 4.48 -5.95
N LEU A 108 3.02 4.73 -7.09
CA LEU A 108 4.07 5.72 -7.29
C LEU A 108 3.52 6.80 -8.22
N ASP A 109 3.53 8.06 -7.81
CA ASP A 109 3.05 9.19 -8.61
C ASP A 109 4.13 10.26 -8.75
N ASP A 110 4.63 10.43 -9.97
CA ASP A 110 5.64 11.45 -10.30
C ASP A 110 5.02 12.83 -10.61
N GLY A 111 3.71 12.99 -10.45
CA GLY A 111 3.02 14.27 -10.63
C GLY A 111 3.37 15.29 -9.54
N PRO A 112 3.07 16.59 -9.75
CA PRO A 112 3.23 17.61 -8.70
C PRO A 112 2.46 17.25 -7.43
N GLY A 113 3.14 17.23 -6.28
CA GLY A 113 2.55 16.80 -5.01
C GLY A 113 2.29 15.29 -4.89
N GLY A 114 2.74 14.52 -5.88
CA GLY A 114 2.74 13.06 -5.86
C GLY A 114 3.71 12.48 -4.84
N GLY A 115 3.95 11.18 -4.96
CA GLY A 115 4.82 10.45 -4.06
C GLY A 115 4.51 8.97 -4.04
N PHE A 116 4.75 8.35 -2.89
CA PHE A 116 4.59 6.93 -2.65
C PHE A 116 3.37 6.69 -1.77
N THR A 117 2.53 5.71 -2.13
CA THR A 117 1.42 5.26 -1.29
C THR A 117 1.31 3.75 -1.30
N LEU A 118 1.26 3.15 -0.12
CA LEU A 118 0.89 1.77 0.10
C LEU A 118 -0.43 1.73 0.86
N ALA A 119 -1.44 1.05 0.31
CA ALA A 119 -2.75 0.89 0.92
C ALA A 119 -3.13 -0.59 1.02
N VAL A 120 -3.73 -0.96 2.14
CA VAL A 120 -4.30 -2.28 2.42
C VAL A 120 -5.74 -2.07 2.85
N GLU A 121 -6.68 -2.65 2.11
CA GLU A 121 -8.12 -2.43 2.25
C GLU A 121 -8.82 -3.75 2.64
N PRO A 122 -10.07 -3.70 3.13
CA PRO A 122 -10.90 -4.89 3.27
C PRO A 122 -11.00 -5.71 1.97
N PRO A 123 -11.18 -7.05 2.06
CA PRO A 123 -11.39 -7.83 3.28
C PRO A 123 -10.11 -8.31 3.99
N VAL A 124 -8.91 -8.10 3.44
CA VAL A 124 -7.66 -8.65 4.03
C VAL A 124 -7.36 -8.05 5.40
N VAL A 125 -7.81 -6.81 5.64
CA VAL A 125 -7.84 -6.15 6.95
C VAL A 125 -9.24 -5.57 7.19
N GLN A 126 -9.70 -5.53 8.43
CA GLN A 126 -11.00 -4.93 8.75
C GLN A 126 -10.94 -3.39 8.76
N VAL A 127 -9.84 -2.85 9.25
CA VAL A 127 -9.56 -1.40 9.26
C VAL A 127 -8.51 -1.13 8.17
N PRO A 128 -8.78 -0.22 7.21
CA PRO A 128 -7.81 0.14 6.19
C PRO A 128 -6.49 0.63 6.78
N LEU A 129 -5.38 0.17 6.20
CA LEU A 129 -4.03 0.59 6.55
C LEU A 129 -3.43 1.38 5.40
N LYS A 130 -2.80 2.51 5.70
CA LYS A 130 -2.20 3.37 4.67
C LYS A 130 -0.86 3.93 5.11
N LEU A 131 0.13 3.86 4.22
CA LEU A 131 1.40 4.59 4.31
C LEU A 131 1.48 5.56 3.14
N VAL A 132 1.72 6.84 3.42
CA VAL A 132 1.86 7.90 2.40
C VAL A 132 3.19 8.62 2.62
N CYS A 133 3.96 8.79 1.56
CA CYS A 133 5.13 9.67 1.53
C CYS A 133 4.96 10.66 0.39
N ASN A 134 4.87 11.95 0.69
CA ASN A 134 4.63 13.02 -0.30
C ASN A 134 5.29 14.34 0.13
N ALA A 135 4.95 15.43 -0.53
CA ALA A 135 5.48 16.76 -0.23
C ALA A 135 5.16 17.26 1.20
N GLN A 136 4.13 16.72 1.85
CA GLN A 136 3.75 17.06 3.21
C GLN A 136 4.54 16.27 4.26
N GLY A 137 5.21 15.18 3.86
CA GLY A 137 6.01 14.32 4.73
C GLY A 137 5.62 12.84 4.62
N ILE A 138 5.65 12.13 5.75
CA ILE A 138 5.32 10.70 5.84
C ILE A 138 4.16 10.52 6.82
N GLU A 139 3.16 9.73 6.44
CA GLU A 139 2.00 9.38 7.26
C GLU A 139 1.79 7.85 7.28
N ILE A 140 1.66 7.27 8.49
CA ILE A 140 1.19 5.89 8.72
C ILE A 140 -0.17 5.97 9.40
N ASN A 141 -1.20 5.38 8.79
CA ASN A 141 -2.59 5.53 9.19
C ASN A 141 -3.25 4.15 9.40
N CYS A 142 -3.84 3.99 10.58
CA CYS A 142 -4.75 2.91 10.96
C CYS A 142 -5.88 3.54 11.79
N ASN A 143 -6.74 4.30 11.12
CA ASN A 143 -7.78 5.14 11.72
C ASN A 143 -8.50 4.47 12.91
N PRO A 144 -8.56 5.11 14.11
CA PRO A 144 -8.13 6.48 14.43
C PRO A 144 -6.65 6.69 14.78
N ALA A 145 -5.83 5.64 14.78
CA ALA A 145 -4.40 5.76 15.07
C ALA A 145 -3.62 6.32 13.86
N LEU A 146 -2.70 7.25 14.13
CA LEU A 146 -1.96 7.99 13.12
C LEU A 146 -0.54 8.32 13.60
N ILE A 147 0.44 8.20 12.71
CA ILE A 147 1.80 8.70 12.91
C ILE A 147 2.16 9.58 11.72
N LYS A 148 2.61 10.80 11.97
CA LYS A 148 3.01 11.79 10.97
C LYS A 148 4.43 12.29 11.25
N LEU A 149 5.24 12.36 10.20
CA LEU A 149 6.51 13.05 10.16
C LEU A 149 6.41 14.14 9.09
N ALA A 150 6.54 15.40 9.49
CA ALA A 150 6.49 16.56 8.61
C ALA A 150 7.66 17.51 8.92
N ALA A 151 7.85 18.53 8.08
CA ALA A 151 8.86 19.56 8.33
C ALA A 151 8.63 20.33 9.66
N SER A 152 7.38 20.38 10.14
CA SER A 152 7.01 21.00 11.42
C SER A 152 7.32 20.14 12.64
N GLY A 153 7.56 18.83 12.47
CA GLY A 153 7.80 17.91 13.58
C GLY A 153 7.21 16.51 13.36
N ILE A 154 7.07 15.79 14.46
CA ILE A 154 6.53 14.44 14.54
C ILE A 154 5.26 14.47 15.38
N GLU A 155 4.22 13.78 14.94
CA GLU A 155 2.96 13.62 15.68
C GLU A 155 2.55 12.14 15.69
N MET A 156 2.17 11.64 16.86
CA MET A 156 1.48 10.36 17.03
C MET A 156 0.13 10.65 17.68
N SER A 157 -0.96 10.13 17.14
CA SER A 157 -2.29 10.41 17.67
C SER A 157 -3.21 9.20 17.63
N ASN A 158 -4.10 9.16 18.62
CA ASN A 158 -5.26 8.28 18.69
C ASN A 158 -6.33 9.03 19.48
N SER A 159 -7.24 9.69 18.75
CA SER A 159 -8.14 10.71 19.31
C SER A 159 -8.86 10.23 20.60
N PRO A 160 -8.87 11.04 21.67
CA PRO A 160 -8.40 12.43 21.75
C PRO A 160 -6.90 12.59 22.09
N ALA A 161 -6.16 11.49 22.32
CA ALA A 161 -4.78 11.56 22.79
C ALA A 161 -3.79 11.86 21.64
N THR A 162 -2.79 12.71 21.90
CA THR A 162 -1.72 13.04 20.96
C THR A 162 -0.35 13.15 21.64
N VAL A 163 0.71 12.90 20.88
CA VAL A 163 2.11 13.13 21.25
C VAL A 163 2.76 13.91 20.11
N LYS A 164 3.35 15.07 20.41
CA LYS A 164 3.97 15.96 19.43
C LYS A 164 5.41 16.26 19.80
N ILE A 165 6.29 16.23 18.82
CA ILE A 165 7.69 16.66 18.93
C ILE A 165 7.93 17.68 17.83
N SER A 166 8.35 18.88 18.20
CA SER A 166 8.62 19.97 17.26
C SER A 166 9.84 20.78 17.71
N ALA A 167 10.20 21.81 16.94
CA ALA A 167 11.23 22.76 17.33
C ALA A 167 10.89 23.53 18.63
N SER A 168 9.61 23.61 19.03
CA SER A 168 9.20 24.27 20.27
C SER A 168 9.31 23.37 21.51
N GLY A 169 9.45 22.05 21.33
CA GLY A 169 9.51 21.10 22.44
C GLY A 169 8.78 19.80 22.20
N VAL A 170 8.39 19.14 23.30
CA VAL A 170 7.65 17.88 23.33
C VAL A 170 6.35 18.09 24.11
N GLU A 171 5.24 17.58 23.57
CA GLU A 171 3.92 17.66 24.18
C GLU A 171 3.26 16.28 24.19
N LEU A 172 2.74 15.85 25.34
CA LEU A 172 1.78 14.75 25.47
C LEU A 172 0.45 15.39 25.88
N ASP A 173 -0.59 15.18 25.09
CA ASP A 173 -1.91 15.76 25.30
C ASP A 173 -2.96 14.63 25.38
N THR A 174 -3.68 14.57 26.48
CA THR A 174 -4.82 13.67 26.69
C THR A 174 -5.86 14.46 27.48
N PRO A 175 -6.68 15.29 26.81
CA PRO A 175 -7.48 16.31 27.49
C PRO A 175 -8.35 15.75 28.64
N PRO A 176 -8.38 16.41 29.81
CA PRO A 176 -7.79 17.72 30.10
C PRO A 176 -6.33 17.67 30.59
N ALA A 177 -5.68 16.51 30.59
CA ALA A 177 -4.31 16.35 31.07
C ALA A 177 -3.27 16.61 29.98
N THR A 178 -2.22 17.37 30.29
CA THR A 178 -1.10 17.63 29.37
C THR A 178 0.26 17.56 30.08
N VAL A 179 1.30 17.18 29.33
CA VAL A 179 2.70 17.31 29.74
C VAL A 179 3.45 18.03 28.62
N LYS A 180 4.06 19.17 28.95
CA LYS A 180 4.80 20.01 27.99
C LYS A 180 6.24 20.19 28.46
N LEU A 181 7.18 19.95 27.56
CA LEU A 181 8.60 20.22 27.73
C LEU A 181 9.00 21.24 26.67
N SER A 182 9.47 22.42 27.08
CA SER A 182 10.00 23.45 26.19
C SER A 182 11.40 23.88 26.63
N SER A 183 12.06 24.73 25.84
CA SER A 183 13.34 25.35 26.24
C SER A 183 13.21 26.27 27.47
N SER A 184 11.99 26.69 27.81
CA SER A 184 11.73 27.68 28.86
C SER A 184 11.14 27.09 30.13
N ASN A 185 10.48 25.94 30.05
CA ASN A 185 9.80 25.31 31.18
C ASN A 185 9.45 23.84 30.92
N ILE A 186 9.13 23.15 32.02
CA ILE A 186 8.46 21.84 32.03
C ILE A 186 7.13 22.03 32.77
N GLU A 187 6.02 21.60 32.16
CA GLU A 187 4.67 21.78 32.70
C GLU A 187 3.90 20.47 32.70
N LEU A 188 3.30 20.12 33.83
CA LEU A 188 2.32 19.05 33.96
C LEU A 188 1.00 19.70 34.36
N SER A 189 -0.08 19.45 33.63
CA SER A 189 -1.41 19.97 33.96
C SER A 189 -2.49 18.91 33.86
N ASN A 190 -3.55 19.07 34.65
CA ASN A 190 -4.76 18.26 34.58
C ASN A 190 -5.96 19.14 34.97
N GLY A 191 -6.57 19.78 33.98
CA GLY A 191 -7.60 20.79 34.24
C GLY A 191 -7.04 21.97 35.04
N GLY A 192 -7.59 22.23 36.22
CA GLY A 192 -7.16 23.34 37.09
C GLY A 192 -5.94 23.05 37.96
N ALA A 193 -5.41 21.82 37.98
CA ALA A 193 -4.20 21.50 38.71
C ALA A 193 -2.96 21.57 37.79
N SER A 194 -1.88 22.20 38.26
CA SER A 194 -0.65 22.38 37.48
C SER A 194 0.62 22.32 38.32
N VAL A 195 1.71 21.82 37.74
CA VAL A 195 3.08 21.95 38.25
C VAL A 195 3.95 22.46 37.12
N LYS A 196 4.57 23.61 37.31
CA LYS A 196 5.44 24.26 36.32
C LYS A 196 6.83 24.49 36.90
N LEU A 197 7.83 23.91 36.25
CA LEU A 197 9.25 24.13 36.51
C LEU A 197 9.81 25.12 35.48
N SER A 198 10.39 26.21 35.96
CA SER A 198 11.21 27.14 35.17
C SER A 198 12.68 27.04 35.61
N PRO A 199 13.64 27.71 34.94
CA PRO A 199 15.05 27.64 35.32
C PRO A 199 15.37 27.99 36.78
N PHE A 200 14.52 28.81 37.42
CA PHE A 200 14.74 29.32 38.77
C PHE A 200 13.50 29.22 39.67
N SER A 201 12.46 28.50 39.26
CA SER A 201 11.27 28.40 40.11
C SER A 201 10.44 27.15 39.88
N VAL A 202 9.70 26.76 40.91
CA VAL A 202 8.61 25.80 40.84
C VAL A 202 7.32 26.50 41.25
N SER A 203 6.29 26.45 40.41
CA SER A 203 4.95 26.97 40.70
C SER A 203 3.94 25.82 40.69
N ILE A 204 3.09 25.75 41.71
CA ILE A 204 2.00 24.77 41.83
C ILE A 204 0.67 25.51 41.77
N ASN A 205 -0.26 25.01 40.95
CA ASN A 205 -1.60 25.56 40.74
C ASN A 205 -1.58 27.08 40.53
N ASP A 206 -0.75 27.52 39.58
CA ASP A 206 -0.64 28.90 39.13
C ASP A 206 -0.39 29.92 40.26
N GLY A 207 0.55 29.60 41.16
CA GLY A 207 0.99 30.48 42.24
C GLY A 207 0.41 30.16 43.62
N ALA A 208 -0.38 29.08 43.76
CA ALA A 208 -0.84 28.63 45.08
C ALA A 208 0.31 28.22 46.01
N LEU A 209 1.41 27.71 45.42
CA LEU A 209 2.70 27.53 46.09
C LEU A 209 3.82 27.87 45.11
N GLU A 210 4.77 28.71 45.55
CA GLU A 210 5.96 29.08 44.78
C GLU A 210 7.24 28.78 45.57
N VAL A 211 8.20 28.16 44.88
CA VAL A 211 9.58 28.00 45.36
C VAL A 211 10.48 28.75 44.38
N MET A 212 11.26 29.71 44.89
CA MET A 212 12.21 30.55 44.16
C MET A 212 13.65 30.15 44.46
#